data_AF-A0A0G1CQ70-F1
#
_entry.id   AF-A0A0G1CQ70-F1
#
_cell.length_a   1.000
_cell.length_b   1.000
_cell.length_c   1.000
_cell.angle_alpha   90.00
_cell.angle_beta   90.00
_cell.angle_gamma   90.00
#
_symmetry.space_group_name_H-M   'P 1'
#
loop_
_entity.id
_entity.type
_entity.pdbx_description
1 polymer ?
#
loop_
_entity_poly.entity_id
_entity_poly.type
_entity_poly.pdbx_seq_one_letter_code
_entity_poly.pdbx_strand_id
1 'polypeptide(L)'
;MKINNLNGSNIAFVIGALLIASSTLNTNGNNGPTFAMGNIILFGSIAYTARRKHHITPSKLWLIAEIISIVIVLYFTLLGVISEGWYQHPISFLVAPLWVIVVYCIALFKSKNEDMTHKSGSTDYTNLEKLAELRDKGIITEEEFIAKKKKVLQI
;
A
#
# COMPACT_ATOMS: atom_id res chain seq x y z
N MET A 1 -2.49 -27.38 -5.71
CA MET A 1 -2.51 -26.36 -6.77
C MET A 1 -2.66 -25.00 -6.09
N LYS A 2 -1.56 -24.24 -5.92
CA LYS A 2 -1.63 -22.89 -5.33
C LYS A 2 -2.37 -22.00 -6.33
N ILE A 3 -3.58 -21.58 -5.99
CA ILE A 3 -4.26 -20.51 -6.72
C ILE A 3 -3.35 -19.30 -6.55
N ASN A 4 -2.63 -18.93 -7.62
CA ASN A 4 -1.78 -17.76 -7.62
C ASN A 4 -2.68 -16.59 -7.25
N ASN A 5 -2.47 -16.03 -6.05
CA ASN A 5 -3.19 -14.87 -5.56
C ASN A 5 -3.14 -13.80 -6.65
N LEU A 6 -4.24 -13.61 -7.36
CA LEU A 6 -4.38 -12.50 -8.28
C LEU A 6 -4.25 -11.25 -7.43
N ASN A 7 -3.08 -10.62 -7.49
CA ASN A 7 -2.84 -9.39 -6.78
C ASN A 7 -3.82 -8.37 -7.36
N GLY A 8 -4.76 -7.87 -6.55
CA GLY A 8 -5.77 -6.91 -7.00
C GLY A 8 -5.18 -5.69 -7.74
N SER A 9 -3.92 -5.38 -7.46
CA SER A 9 -3.15 -4.38 -8.20
C SER A 9 -2.95 -4.71 -9.69
N ASN A 10 -2.67 -5.96 -10.02
CA ASN A 10 -2.50 -6.39 -11.41
C ASN A 10 -3.83 -6.29 -12.17
N ILE A 11 -4.95 -6.59 -11.51
CA ILE A 11 -6.29 -6.42 -12.09
C ILE A 11 -6.54 -4.94 -12.36
N ALA A 12 -6.31 -4.07 -11.38
CA ALA A 12 -6.49 -2.63 -11.54
C ALA A 12 -5.60 -2.08 -12.67
N PHE A 13 -4.34 -2.50 -12.75
CA PHE A 13 -3.43 -2.12 -13.83
C PHE A 13 -3.98 -2.50 -15.21
N VAL A 14 -4.43 -3.74 -15.38
CA VAL A 14 -5.01 -4.22 -16.65
C VAL A 14 -6.28 -3.45 -17.01
N ILE A 15 -7.17 -3.21 -16.04
CA ILE A 15 -8.40 -2.43 -16.26
C ILE A 15 -8.05 -0.99 -16.68
N GLY A 16 -7.11 -0.34 -15.99
CA GLY A 16 -6.67 1.01 -16.33
C GLY A 16 -6.10 1.08 -17.75
N ALA A 17 -5.22 0.15 -18.11
CA ALA A 17 -4.65 0.05 -19.45
C ALA A 17 -5.71 -0.18 -20.54
N LEU A 18 -6.69 -1.06 -20.26
CA LEU A 18 -7.78 -1.36 -21.19
C LEU A 18 -8.68 -0.14 -21.43
N LEU A 19 -9.01 0.61 -20.37
CA LEU A 19 -9.80 1.84 -20.48
C LEU A 19 -9.08 2.91 -21.31
N ILE A 20 -7.77 3.08 -21.11
CA ILE A 20 -6.95 3.99 -21.92
C ILE A 20 -7.00 3.53 -23.39
N ALA A 21 -6.71 2.26 -23.68
CA ALA A 21 -6.74 1.73 -25.03
C ALA A 21 -8.10 1.91 -25.71
N SER A 22 -9.19 1.61 -24.99
CA SER A 22 -10.56 1.79 -25.49
C SER A 22 -10.85 3.27 -25.80
N SER A 23 -10.44 4.18 -24.93
CA SER A 23 -10.63 5.62 -25.13
C SER A 23 -9.82 6.17 -26.32
N THR A 24 -8.67 5.58 -26.63
CA THR A 24 -7.87 5.96 -27.83
C THR A 24 -8.42 5.39 -29.13
N LEU A 25 -9.13 4.27 -29.08
CA LEU A 25 -9.69 3.60 -30.27
C LEU A 25 -11.07 4.13 -30.66
N ASN A 26 -11.81 4.69 -29.71
CA ASN A 26 -13.11 5.31 -30.01
C ASN A 26 -12.88 6.66 -30.72
N THR A 27 -13.37 6.85 -31.94
CA THR A 27 -13.23 8.12 -32.68
C THR A 27 -14.40 9.08 -32.45
N ASN A 28 -15.44 8.65 -31.72
CA ASN A 28 -16.64 9.43 -31.47
C ASN A 28 -16.45 10.43 -30.32
N GLY A 29 -15.61 11.44 -30.54
CA GLY A 29 -15.65 12.79 -29.94
C GLY A 29 -15.64 13.01 -28.42
N ASN A 30 -15.90 12.01 -27.56
CA ASN A 30 -16.08 12.22 -26.13
C ASN A 30 -15.38 11.16 -25.27
N ASN A 31 -14.07 11.04 -25.45
CA ASN A 31 -13.25 10.04 -24.75
C ASN A 31 -12.53 10.59 -23.51
N GLY A 32 -12.57 11.91 -23.29
CA GLY A 32 -11.85 12.58 -22.21
C GLY A 32 -12.08 11.95 -20.83
N PRO A 33 -13.34 11.72 -20.41
CA PRO A 33 -13.63 11.12 -19.10
C PRO A 33 -13.10 9.69 -18.95
N THR A 34 -13.27 8.84 -19.97
CA THR A 34 -12.80 7.45 -19.97
C THR A 34 -11.27 7.38 -19.94
N PHE A 35 -10.61 8.25 -20.71
CA PHE A 35 -9.15 8.36 -20.73
C PHE A 35 -8.63 8.82 -19.36
N ALA A 36 -9.24 9.84 -18.76
CA ALA A 36 -8.86 10.32 -17.43
C ALA A 36 -9.04 9.24 -16.36
N MET A 37 -10.16 8.52 -16.37
CA MET A 37 -10.43 7.42 -15.44
C MET A 37 -9.41 6.28 -15.59
N GLY A 38 -9.06 5.91 -16.84
CA GLY A 38 -8.04 4.91 -17.11
C GLY A 38 -6.66 5.30 -16.55
N ASN A 39 -6.26 6.57 -16.71
CA ASN A 39 -5.01 7.10 -16.14
C ASN A 39 -5.02 7.07 -14.61
N ILE A 40 -6.11 7.50 -13.96
CA ILE A 40 -6.22 7.50 -12.49
C ILE A 40 -6.09 6.07 -11.95
N ILE A 41 -6.79 5.11 -12.55
CA ILE A 41 -6.72 3.69 -12.15
C ILE A 41 -5.29 3.15 -12.35
N LEU A 42 -4.67 3.43 -13.50
CA LEU A 42 -3.34 2.94 -13.83
C LEU A 42 -2.29 3.50 -12.86
N PHE A 43 -2.23 4.83 -12.66
CA PHE A 43 -1.29 5.44 -11.72
C PHE A 43 -1.57 5.05 -10.27
N GLY A 44 -2.85 4.94 -9.88
CA GLY A 44 -3.24 4.45 -8.55
C GLY A 44 -2.76 3.03 -8.29
N SER A 45 -2.86 2.14 -9.29
CA SER A 45 -2.36 0.75 -9.18
C SER A 45 -0.83 0.68 -9.06
N ILE A 46 -0.11 1.54 -9.79
CA ILE A 46 1.35 1.63 -9.70
C ILE A 46 1.75 2.13 -8.31
N ALA A 47 1.14 3.21 -7.83
CA ALA A 47 1.40 3.76 -6.50
C ALA A 47 1.11 2.75 -5.37
N TYR A 48 0.04 1.96 -5.50
CA TYR A 48 -0.27 0.89 -4.56
C TYR A 48 0.77 -0.23 -4.59
N THR A 49 1.15 -0.71 -5.79
CA THR A 49 2.14 -1.79 -5.95
C THR A 49 3.49 -1.39 -5.40
N ALA A 50 3.91 -0.17 -5.71
CA ALA A 50 5.12 0.48 -5.23
C ALA A 50 5.24 0.42 -3.71
N ARG A 51 4.20 0.93 -3.03
CA ARG A 51 4.15 1.02 -1.57
C ARG A 51 4.13 -0.35 -0.90
N ARG A 52 3.40 -1.31 -1.48
CA ARG A 52 3.38 -2.69 -0.98
C ARG A 52 4.76 -3.35 -1.03
N LYS A 53 5.56 -3.07 -2.07
CA LYS A 53 6.85 -3.75 -2.28
C LYS A 53 8.01 -3.14 -1.47
N HIS A 54 7.94 -1.85 -1.15
CA HIS A 54 9.03 -1.10 -0.49
C HIS A 54 8.70 -0.58 0.90
N HIS A 55 7.77 -1.25 1.58
CA HIS A 55 7.29 -0.88 2.90
C HIS A 55 8.40 -0.72 3.96
N ILE A 56 9.41 -1.60 3.94
CA ILE A 56 10.37 -1.74 5.05
C ILE A 56 11.49 -0.67 5.00
N THR A 57 11.78 -0.10 3.82
CA THR A 57 12.74 1.00 3.67
C THR A 57 12.32 1.91 2.51
N PRO A 58 11.47 2.92 2.75
CA PRO A 58 11.09 3.84 1.70
C PRO A 58 12.31 4.65 1.28
N SER A 59 12.83 4.37 0.08
CA SER A 59 13.88 5.20 -0.51
C SER A 59 13.28 6.58 -0.83
N LYS A 60 14.10 7.64 -0.76
CA LYS A 60 13.67 9.01 -1.10
C LYS A 60 13.03 9.08 -2.50
N LEU A 61 13.50 8.26 -3.44
CA LEU A 61 12.95 8.15 -4.79
C LEU A 61 11.49 7.67 -4.81
N TRP A 62 11.12 6.76 -3.92
CA TRP A 62 9.74 6.27 -3.84
C TRP A 62 8.79 7.32 -3.29
N LEU A 63 9.22 8.09 -2.29
CA LEU A 63 8.44 9.20 -1.76
C LEU A 63 8.20 10.27 -2.84
N ILE A 64 9.22 10.56 -3.65
CA ILE A 64 9.09 11.45 -4.82
C ILE A 64 8.07 10.90 -5.82
N ALA A 65 8.16 9.60 -6.18
CA ALA A 65 7.20 8.98 -7.09
C ALA A 65 5.75 9.01 -6.56
N GLU A 66 5.57 8.84 -5.24
CA GLU A 66 4.27 8.95 -4.57
C GLU A 66 3.71 10.37 -4.70
N ILE A 67 4.51 11.39 -4.38
CA ILE A 67 4.12 12.81 -4.53
C ILE A 67 3.75 13.10 -5.99
N ILE A 68 4.58 12.68 -6.95
CA ILE A 68 4.32 12.87 -8.38
C ILE A 68 2.99 12.23 -8.78
N SER A 69 2.69 11.02 -8.29
CA SER A 69 1.43 10.34 -8.60
C SER A 69 0.21 11.11 -8.09
N ILE A 70 0.28 11.66 -6.88
CA ILE A 70 -0.79 12.48 -6.28
C ILE A 70 -0.97 13.78 -7.08
N VAL A 71 0.13 14.44 -7.46
CA VAL A 71 0.11 15.66 -8.28
C VAL A 71 -0.52 15.38 -9.65
N ILE A 72 -0.20 14.25 -10.28
CA ILE A 72 -0.80 13.84 -11.56
C ILE A 72 -2.31 13.63 -11.42
N VAL A 73 -2.76 12.91 -10.39
CA VAL A 73 -4.21 12.69 -10.14
C VAL A 73 -4.93 14.02 -9.94
N LEU A 74 -4.35 14.93 -9.15
CA LEU A 74 -4.92 16.25 -8.90
C LEU A 74 -4.98 17.08 -10.19
N TYR A 75 -3.91 17.06 -11.00
CA TYR A 75 -3.85 17.74 -12.28
C TYR A 75 -4.95 17.26 -13.24
N PHE A 76 -5.12 15.95 -13.41
CA PHE A 76 -6.17 15.40 -14.28
C PHE A 76 -7.58 15.71 -13.76
N THR A 77 -7.77 15.71 -12.44
CA THR A 77 -9.04 16.08 -11.81
C THR A 77 -9.37 17.54 -12.11
N LEU A 78 -8.41 18.46 -11.92
CA LEU A 78 -8.57 19.89 -12.24
C LEU A 78 -8.83 20.12 -13.72
N LEU A 79 -8.08 19.43 -14.59
CA LEU A 79 -8.23 19.58 -16.04
C LEU A 79 -9.64 19.21 -16.50
N GLY A 80 -10.22 18.13 -15.97
CA GLY A 80 -11.58 17.75 -16.32
C GLY A 80 -12.68 18.61 -15.67
N VAL A 81 -12.38 19.32 -14.58
CA VAL A 81 -13.26 20.38 -14.05
C VAL A 81 -13.26 21.59 -14.98
N ILE A 82 -12.07 22.03 -15.43
CA ILE A 82 -11.90 23.18 -16.33
C ILE A 82 -12.51 22.89 -17.71
N SER A 83 -12.40 21.65 -18.22
CA SER A 83 -12.93 21.27 -19.52
C SER A 83 -14.44 20.97 -19.54
N GLU A 84 -15.18 21.38 -18.50
CA GLU A 84 -16.62 21.13 -18.34
C GLU A 84 -17.03 19.65 -18.28
N GLY A 85 -16.06 18.72 -18.29
CA GLY A 85 -16.31 17.28 -18.22
C GLY A 85 -17.03 16.85 -16.93
N TRP A 86 -16.90 17.66 -15.88
CA TRP A 86 -17.59 17.43 -14.61
C TRP A 86 -19.12 17.53 -14.73
N TYR A 87 -19.66 18.33 -15.66
CA TYR A 87 -21.11 18.42 -15.85
C TYR A 87 -21.69 17.12 -16.41
N GLN A 88 -20.92 16.44 -17.26
CA GLN A 88 -21.34 15.18 -17.86
C GLN A 88 -21.20 14.01 -16.88
N HIS A 89 -20.16 14.04 -16.04
CA HIS A 89 -19.82 12.94 -15.14
C HIS A 89 -19.41 13.41 -13.74
N PRO A 90 -20.30 14.09 -12.98
CA PRO A 90 -19.95 14.71 -11.70
C PRO A 90 -19.47 13.69 -10.67
N ILE A 91 -20.05 12.49 -10.70
CA ILE A 91 -19.69 11.39 -9.80
C ILE A 91 -18.25 10.92 -10.06
N SER A 92 -17.82 10.81 -11.32
CA SER A 92 -16.47 10.32 -11.65
C SER A 92 -15.39 11.25 -11.11
N PHE A 93 -15.60 12.57 -11.22
CA PHE A 93 -14.66 13.58 -10.72
C PHE A 93 -14.61 13.66 -9.20
N LEU A 94 -15.64 13.19 -8.50
CA LEU A 94 -15.70 13.19 -7.04
C LEU A 94 -15.18 11.86 -6.47
N VAL A 95 -15.59 10.75 -7.07
CA VAL A 95 -15.25 9.39 -6.62
C VAL A 95 -13.80 9.03 -6.93
N ALA A 96 -13.25 9.43 -8.07
CA ALA A 96 -11.90 9.06 -8.46
C ALA A 96 -10.81 9.59 -7.49
N PRO A 97 -10.74 10.89 -7.14
CA PRO A 97 -9.79 11.38 -6.15
C PRO A 97 -10.07 10.83 -4.75
N LEU A 98 -11.33 10.66 -4.37
CA LEU A 98 -11.71 10.06 -3.09
C LEU A 98 -11.20 8.61 -2.98
N TRP A 99 -11.31 7.83 -4.05
CA TRP A 99 -10.83 6.46 -4.12
C TRP A 99 -9.31 6.39 -3.94
N VAL A 100 -8.56 7.31 -4.55
CA VAL A 100 -7.10 7.40 -4.36
C VAL A 100 -6.76 7.67 -2.90
N ILE A 101 -7.48 8.57 -2.22
CA ILE A 101 -7.32 8.84 -0.79
C ILE A 101 -7.61 7.59 0.05
N VAL A 102 -8.70 6.86 -0.26
CA VAL A 102 -9.06 5.63 0.47
C VAL A 102 -7.98 4.56 0.31
N VAL A 103 -7.52 4.30 -0.93
CA VAL A 103 -6.44 3.34 -1.21
C VAL A 103 -5.16 3.75 -0.47
N TYR A 104 -4.87 5.05 -0.45
CA TYR A 104 -3.74 5.60 0.28
C TYR A 104 -3.83 5.33 1.79
N CYS A 105 -4.99 5.63 2.39
CA CYS A 105 -5.25 5.37 3.81
C CYS A 105 -5.13 3.88 4.14
N ILE A 106 -5.71 2.99 3.33
CA ILE A 106 -5.62 1.53 3.53
C ILE A 106 -4.15 1.08 3.51
N ALA A 107 -3.36 1.57 2.54
CA ALA A 107 -1.94 1.26 2.47
C ALA A 107 -1.17 1.78 3.69
N LEU A 108 -1.55 2.95 4.22
CA LEU A 108 -0.94 3.57 5.39
C LEU A 108 -1.30 2.83 6.70
N PHE A 109 -2.53 2.32 6.84
CA PHE A 109 -2.93 1.57 8.02
C PHE A 109 -2.41 0.14 8.04
N LYS A 110 -2.41 -0.55 6.89
CA LYS A 110 -1.86 -1.91 6.79
C LYS A 110 -0.38 -1.94 7.17
N SER A 111 0.34 -0.91 6.72
CA SER A 111 1.74 -0.64 7.04
C SER A 111 2.03 -0.66 8.54
N LYS A 112 1.26 0.10 9.31
CA LYS A 112 1.43 0.24 10.76
C LYS A 112 1.24 -1.08 11.53
N ASN A 113 0.39 -1.98 11.03
CA ASN A 113 0.10 -3.23 11.73
C ASN A 113 1.22 -4.27 11.56
N GLU A 114 1.91 -4.29 10.43
CA GLU A 114 3.00 -5.26 10.18
C GLU A 114 4.25 -4.94 11.02
N ASP A 115 4.53 -3.67 11.27
CA ASP A 115 5.65 -3.26 12.14
C ASP A 115 5.43 -3.63 13.61
N MET A 116 4.18 -3.66 14.08
CA MET A 116 3.86 -4.06 15.46
C MET A 116 4.05 -5.57 15.68
N THR A 117 3.70 -6.41 14.71
CA THR A 117 3.89 -7.87 14.81
C THR A 117 5.37 -8.25 14.76
N HIS A 118 6.19 -7.57 13.97
CA HIS A 118 7.61 -7.91 13.85
C HIS A 118 8.45 -7.45 15.07
N LYS A 119 8.05 -6.35 15.74
CA LYS A 119 8.69 -5.89 16.97
C LYS A 119 8.43 -6.82 18.16
N SER A 120 7.24 -7.41 18.26
CA SER A 120 6.95 -8.36 19.36
C SER A 120 7.91 -9.55 19.30
N GLY A 121 8.05 -10.19 18.12
CA GLY A 121 8.89 -11.37 17.98
C GLY A 121 10.38 -11.10 18.22
N SER A 122 10.95 -10.04 17.66
CA SER A 122 12.39 -9.78 17.82
C SER A 122 12.78 -9.43 19.26
N THR A 123 11.94 -8.65 19.95
CA THR A 123 12.21 -8.29 21.35
C THR A 123 12.17 -9.52 22.24
N ASP A 124 11.26 -10.47 21.98
CA ASP A 124 11.17 -11.72 22.72
C ASP A 124 12.39 -12.61 22.52
N TYR A 125 12.91 -12.74 21.29
CA TYR A 125 14.16 -13.50 21.04
C TYR A 125 15.38 -12.83 21.70
N THR A 126 15.53 -11.51 21.59
CA THR A 126 16.65 -10.81 22.23
C THR A 126 16.59 -10.88 23.75
N ASN A 127 15.38 -10.88 24.34
CA ASN A 127 15.19 -11.07 25.77
C ASN A 127 15.50 -12.51 26.22
N LEU A 128 15.14 -13.52 25.41
CA LEU A 128 15.48 -14.93 25.66
C LEU A 128 17.00 -15.17 25.57
N GLU A 129 17.67 -14.54 24.62
CA GLU A 129 19.13 -14.62 24.45
C GLU A 129 19.86 -14.02 25.66
N LYS A 130 19.43 -12.84 26.14
CA LYS A 130 19.95 -12.25 27.38
C LYS A 130 19.71 -13.12 28.62
N LEU A 131 18.56 -13.79 28.71
CA LEU A 131 18.26 -14.71 29.81
C LEU A 131 19.17 -15.95 29.77
N ALA A 132 19.48 -16.47 28.58
CA ALA A 132 20.42 -17.59 28.43
C ALA A 132 21.83 -17.20 28.85
N GLU A 133 22.31 -16.01 28.48
CA GLU A 133 23.61 -15.52 28.95
C GLU A 133 23.69 -15.38 30.47
N LEU A 134 22.62 -14.90 31.12
CA LEU A 134 22.59 -14.74 32.59
C LEU A 134 22.64 -16.09 33.30
N ARG A 135 22.01 -17.12 32.73
CA ARG A 135 22.11 -18.50 33.21
C ARG A 135 23.53 -19.04 33.04
N ASP A 136 24.13 -18.85 31.86
CA ASP A 136 25.48 -19.35 31.57
C ASP A 136 26.54 -18.67 32.44
N LYS A 137 26.31 -17.42 32.83
CA LYS A 137 27.13 -16.68 33.81
C LYS A 137 26.88 -17.10 35.27
N GLY A 138 25.92 -18.00 35.53
CA GLY A 138 25.55 -18.45 36.88
C GLY A 138 24.86 -17.38 37.73
N ILE A 139 24.35 -16.31 37.12
CA ILE A 139 23.69 -15.20 37.82
C ILE A 139 22.26 -15.57 38.22
N ILE A 140 21.62 -16.47 37.46
CA ILE A 140 20.29 -17.00 37.74
C ILE A 140 20.33 -18.53 37.78
N THR A 141 19.46 -19.12 38.60
CA THR A 141 19.30 -20.58 38.68
C THR A 141 18.45 -21.10 37.52
N GLU A 142 18.55 -22.41 37.24
CA GLU A 142 17.79 -23.06 36.16
C GLU A 142 16.27 -22.92 36.37
N GLU A 143 15.82 -22.94 37.63
CA GLU A 143 14.41 -22.78 37.99
C GLU A 143 13.89 -21.37 37.68
N GLU A 144 14.67 -20.33 38.00
CA GLU A 144 14.33 -18.95 37.66
C GLU A 144 14.32 -18.70 36.15
N PHE A 145 15.23 -19.36 35.42
CA PHE A 145 15.28 -19.30 33.97
C PHE A 145 14.01 -19.89 33.35
N ILE A 146 13.58 -21.08 33.78
CA ILE A 146 12.36 -21.73 33.29
C ILE A 146 11.12 -20.86 33.59
N ALA A 147 11.01 -20.29 34.80
CA ALA A 147 9.90 -19.43 35.17
C ALA A 147 9.83 -18.15 34.31
N LYS A 148 10.97 -17.50 34.05
CA LYS A 148 11.03 -16.29 33.21
C LYS A 148 10.78 -16.62 31.73
N LYS A 149 11.33 -17.73 31.23
CA LYS A 149 11.10 -18.21 29.85
C LYS A 149 9.62 -18.47 29.58
N LYS A 150 8.92 -19.10 30.54
CA LYS A 150 7.48 -19.35 30.47
C LYS A 150 6.67 -18.06 30.35
N LYS A 151 7.07 -17.03 31.12
CA LYS A 151 6.43 -15.71 31.14
C LYS A 151 6.63 -14.93 29.82
N VAL A 152 7.78 -15.06 29.17
CA VAL A 152 8.08 -14.41 27.88
C VAL A 152 7.35 -15.09 26.72
N LEU A 153 7.27 -16.43 26.72
CA LEU A 153 6.60 -17.17 25.63
C LEU A 153 5.07 -17.18 25.73
N GLN A 154 4.49 -16.69 26.82
CA GLN A 154 3.04 -16.74 27.09
C GLN A 154 2.45 -18.17 26.99
N ILE A 155 3.22 -19.21 27.37
CA ILE A 155 2.80 -20.62 27.41
C ILE A 155 2.71 -21.11 28.86
#